data_AF-A0A966XET9-F1
#
_entry.id   AF-A0A966XET9-F1
#
_cell.length_a   1.000
_cell.length_b   1.000
_cell.length_c   1.000
_cell.angle_alpha   90.00
_cell.angle_beta   90.00
_cell.angle_gamma   90.00
#
_symmetry.space_group_name_H-M   'P 1'
#
loop_
_entity.id
_entity.type
_entity.pdbx_description
1 polymer ?
#
loop_
_entity_poly.entity_id
_entity_poly.type
_entity_poly.pdbx_seq_one_letter_code
_entity_poly.pdbx_strand_id
1 'polypeptide(L)'
;MTLNADPNSSADKDASYNFAYLDEQTKRMIRRALLKAVAIPGYQVPFAAREMPMPYGWGTGGVQVTAACLTPDDCLKVIDQGADDTTNAVSIRSFFEKTAAVKTTENTAEASIIQTRHRIPETPLNENQILVYQVPIP
;
A
#
# COMPACT_ATOMS: atom_id res chain seq x y z
N MET A 1 -4.09 -50.17 -16.99
CA MET A 1 -3.19 -48.98 -17.06
C MET A 1 -3.93 -47.84 -16.39
N THR A 2 -3.90 -47.82 -15.06
CA THR A 2 -4.57 -46.82 -14.21
C THR A 2 -3.57 -45.69 -13.98
N LEU A 3 -3.76 -44.56 -14.66
CA LEU A 3 -3.02 -43.34 -14.37
C LEU A 3 -3.62 -42.72 -13.11
N ASN A 4 -2.86 -42.79 -12.01
CA ASN A 4 -3.12 -42.05 -10.79
C ASN A 4 -3.09 -40.55 -11.14
N ALA A 5 -4.18 -39.84 -10.85
CA ALA A 5 -4.13 -38.38 -10.85
C ALA A 5 -3.24 -37.94 -9.68
N ASP A 6 -2.20 -37.18 -9.99
CA ASP A 6 -1.28 -36.63 -9.00
C ASP A 6 -2.05 -35.71 -8.03
N PRO A 7 -2.02 -35.97 -6.71
CA PRO A 7 -2.71 -35.14 -5.72
C PRO A 7 -2.02 -33.79 -5.48
N ASN A 8 -1.05 -33.41 -6.31
CA ASN A 8 -0.22 -32.21 -6.14
C ASN A 8 -0.24 -31.27 -7.37
N SER A 9 -1.34 -31.26 -8.11
CA SER A 9 -1.64 -30.20 -9.08
C SER A 9 -1.88 -28.90 -8.32
N SER A 10 -0.82 -28.12 -8.14
CA SER A 10 -0.80 -26.82 -7.45
C SER A 10 -1.38 -25.69 -8.32
N ALA A 11 -2.48 -25.97 -9.00
CA ALA A 11 -3.17 -25.03 -9.86
C ALA A 11 -4.47 -24.54 -9.20
N ASP A 12 -4.38 -23.97 -7.98
CA ASP A 12 -5.41 -23.07 -7.42
C ASP A 12 -4.95 -22.37 -6.11
N LYS A 13 -3.95 -21.48 -6.17
CA LYS A 13 -3.46 -20.72 -4.99
C LYS A 13 -3.55 -19.19 -5.10
N ASP A 14 -4.22 -18.67 -6.13
CA ASP A 14 -4.05 -17.26 -6.55
C ASP A 14 -5.14 -16.28 -6.12
N ALA A 15 -6.10 -16.68 -5.26
CA ALA A 15 -7.13 -15.76 -4.75
C ALA A 15 -7.24 -15.75 -3.20
N SER A 16 -6.13 -15.62 -2.48
CA SER A 16 -6.16 -15.65 -1.00
C SER A 16 -6.49 -14.31 -0.33
N TYR A 17 -6.46 -13.18 -1.04
CA TYR A 17 -6.62 -11.84 -0.45
C TYR A 17 -7.54 -10.95 -1.30
N ASN A 18 -8.27 -10.03 -0.65
CA ASN A 18 -8.89 -8.92 -1.36
C ASN A 18 -7.79 -8.05 -2.01
N PHE A 19 -8.13 -7.34 -3.08
CA PHE A 19 -7.22 -6.38 -3.71
C PHE A 19 -6.61 -5.45 -2.64
N ALA A 20 -5.29 -5.32 -2.62
CA ALA A 20 -4.56 -4.54 -1.62
C ALA A 20 -4.83 -4.98 -0.16
N TYR A 21 -5.07 -6.28 0.04
CA TYR A 21 -5.23 -6.98 1.32
C TYR A 21 -6.50 -6.67 2.12
N LEU A 22 -6.84 -5.40 2.30
CA LEU A 22 -7.96 -4.97 3.14
C LEU A 22 -9.32 -5.36 2.53
N ASP A 23 -10.26 -5.73 3.39
CA ASP A 23 -11.65 -5.87 3.00
C ASP A 23 -12.30 -4.52 2.65
N GLU A 24 -13.39 -4.56 1.89
CA GLU A 24 -14.07 -3.36 1.41
C GLU A 24 -14.73 -2.54 2.53
N GLN A 25 -15.09 -3.15 3.66
CA GLN A 25 -15.65 -2.42 4.81
C GLN A 25 -14.57 -1.55 5.46
N THR A 26 -13.37 -2.10 5.64
CA THR A 26 -12.20 -1.43 6.20
C THR A 26 -11.75 -0.31 5.26
N LYS A 27 -11.61 -0.57 3.95
CA LYS A 27 -11.30 0.49 2.97
C LYS A 27 -12.33 1.61 2.97
N ARG A 28 -13.62 1.27 2.97
CA ARG A 28 -14.71 2.26 3.02
C ARG A 28 -14.65 3.12 4.28
N MET A 29 -14.28 2.54 5.42
CA MET A 29 -14.09 3.28 6.67
C MET A 29 -12.90 4.25 6.57
N ILE A 30 -11.75 3.79 6.08
CA ILE A 30 -10.55 4.63 5.87
C ILE A 30 -10.86 5.76 4.87
N ARG A 31 -11.51 5.45 3.74
CA ARG A 31 -11.91 6.44 2.73
C ARG A 31 -12.79 7.56 3.31
N ARG A 32 -13.74 7.23 4.21
CA ARG A 32 -14.52 8.26 4.92
C ARG A 32 -13.65 9.11 5.84
N ALA A 33 -12.70 8.51 6.55
CA ALA A 33 -11.76 9.25 7.39
C ALA A 33 -10.88 10.19 6.56
N LEU A 34 -10.37 9.72 5.41
CA LEU A 34 -9.60 10.54 4.47
C LEU A 34 -10.41 11.73 3.94
N LEU A 35 -11.67 11.53 3.55
CA LEU A 35 -12.54 12.63 3.13
C LEU A 35 -12.74 13.68 4.23
N LYS A 36 -12.79 13.26 5.50
CA LYS A 36 -12.82 14.21 6.64
C LYS A 36 -11.48 14.92 6.82
N ALA A 37 -10.36 14.22 6.65
CA ALA A 37 -9.03 14.81 6.78
C ALA A 37 -8.77 15.86 5.70
N VAL A 38 -9.22 15.63 4.47
CA VAL A 38 -9.15 16.61 3.38
C VAL A 38 -10.04 17.82 3.68
N ALA A 39 -11.24 17.60 4.21
CA ALA A 39 -12.16 18.69 4.56
C ALA A 39 -11.73 19.51 5.80
N ILE A 40 -10.83 18.98 6.63
CA ILE A 40 -10.34 19.62 7.86
C ILE A 40 -8.80 19.50 7.91
N PRO A 41 -8.07 20.30 7.11
CA PRO A 41 -6.62 20.17 7.01
C PRO A 41 -5.92 20.30 8.37
N GLY A 42 -5.03 19.36 8.68
CA GLY A 42 -4.26 19.32 9.93
C GLY A 42 -4.97 18.69 11.13
N TYR A 43 -6.27 18.40 11.04
CA TYR A 43 -6.96 17.65 12.08
C TYR A 43 -6.67 16.15 12.01
N GLN A 44 -6.26 15.56 13.13
CA GLN A 44 -5.98 14.14 13.25
C GLN A 44 -7.29 13.35 13.32
N VAL A 45 -7.79 12.88 12.17
CA VAL A 45 -9.01 12.07 12.10
C VAL A 45 -8.72 10.66 12.62
N PRO A 46 -9.38 10.22 13.71
CA PRO A 46 -9.21 8.85 14.18
C PRO A 46 -9.84 7.86 13.19
N PHE A 47 -9.18 6.74 12.95
CA PHE A 47 -9.74 5.61 12.21
C PHE A 47 -9.32 4.28 12.86
N ALA A 48 -10.17 3.27 12.75
CA ALA A 48 -9.92 1.96 13.35
C ALA A 48 -8.96 1.15 12.47
N ALA A 49 -7.67 1.24 12.75
CA ALA A 49 -6.64 0.45 12.07
C ALA A 49 -6.86 -1.06 12.30
N ARG A 50 -6.51 -1.85 11.28
CA ARG A 50 -6.44 -3.31 11.37
C ARG A 50 -5.02 -3.78 11.62
N GLU A 51 -4.91 -4.99 12.14
CA GLU A 51 -3.64 -5.70 12.17
C GLU A 51 -3.18 -5.94 10.73
N MET A 52 -1.90 -5.68 10.49
CA MET A 52 -1.27 -5.84 9.18
C MET A 52 -0.18 -6.90 9.32
N PRO A 53 0.16 -7.64 8.24
CA PRO A 53 1.19 -8.67 8.26
C PRO A 53 2.60 -8.05 8.24
N MET A 54 2.83 -7.06 9.11
CA MET A 54 4.06 -6.28 9.25
C MET A 54 4.21 -5.91 10.73
N PRO A 55 5.41 -5.87 11.31
CA PRO A 55 5.57 -5.53 12.72
C PRO A 55 5.07 -4.10 13.04
N TYR A 56 4.53 -3.89 14.24
CA TYR A 56 4.18 -2.53 14.70
C TYR A 56 5.40 -1.60 14.62
N GLY A 57 5.17 -0.35 14.19
CA GLY A 57 6.24 0.64 13.96
C GLY A 57 6.81 0.66 12.54
N TRP A 58 6.44 -0.29 11.68
CA TRP A 58 6.86 -0.36 10.26
C TRP A 58 5.90 0.37 9.31
N GLY A 59 5.25 1.43 9.79
CA GLY A 59 4.41 2.28 8.94
C GLY A 59 3.05 1.70 8.56
N THR A 60 2.46 0.82 9.39
CA THR A 60 1.18 0.15 9.13
C THR A 60 0.03 1.12 8.81
N GLY A 61 0.02 2.32 9.39
CA GLY A 61 -0.95 3.37 9.05
C GLY A 61 -0.82 3.84 7.60
N GLY A 62 0.40 4.10 7.13
CA GLY A 62 0.67 4.46 5.74
C GLY A 62 0.27 3.34 4.77
N VAL A 63 0.57 2.09 5.11
CA VAL A 63 0.17 0.93 4.29
C VAL A 63 -1.35 0.82 4.18
N GLN A 64 -2.10 1.05 5.26
CA GLN A 64 -3.56 1.01 5.23
C GLN A 64 -4.17 2.15 4.40
N VAL A 65 -3.59 3.34 4.47
CA VAL A 65 -4.00 4.48 3.63
C VAL A 65 -3.73 4.17 2.15
N THR A 66 -2.52 3.69 1.82
CA THR A 66 -2.17 3.27 0.45
C THR A 66 -3.13 2.20 -0.07
N ALA A 67 -3.40 1.16 0.72
CA ALA A 67 -4.34 0.09 0.37
C ALA A 67 -5.78 0.58 0.11
N ALA A 68 -6.21 1.63 0.82
CA ALA A 68 -7.54 2.22 0.63
C ALA A 68 -7.60 3.15 -0.60
N CYS A 69 -6.49 3.76 -1.00
CA CYS A 69 -6.39 4.66 -2.14
C CYS A 69 -6.11 3.95 -3.47
N LEU A 70 -5.36 2.84 -3.45
CA LEU A 70 -4.96 2.11 -4.67
C LEU A 70 -6.15 1.66 -5.52
N THR A 71 -5.89 1.66 -6.83
CA THR A 71 -6.68 1.10 -7.91
C THR A 71 -5.81 0.18 -8.78
N PRO A 72 -6.38 -0.71 -9.61
CA PRO A 72 -5.58 -1.65 -10.41
C PRO A 72 -4.63 -1.00 -11.43
N ASP A 73 -4.93 0.22 -11.88
CA ASP A 73 -4.14 0.93 -12.90
C ASP A 73 -3.01 1.78 -12.31
N ASP A 74 -2.90 1.84 -10.98
CA ASP A 74 -1.90 2.65 -10.30
C ASP A 74 -0.46 2.13 -10.51
N CYS A 75 0.48 3.07 -10.44
CA CYS A 75 1.91 2.80 -10.37
C CYS A 75 2.44 3.25 -9.01
N LEU A 76 2.87 2.30 -8.18
CA LEU A 76 3.29 2.53 -6.80
C LEU A 76 4.81 2.71 -6.70
N LYS A 77 5.23 3.82 -6.09
CA LYS A 77 6.60 4.00 -5.58
C LYS A 77 6.59 3.92 -4.06
N VAL A 78 7.60 3.26 -3.49
CA VAL A 78 7.77 3.16 -2.04
C VAL A 78 9.20 3.52 -1.66
N ILE A 79 9.37 4.48 -0.76
CA ILE A 79 10.68 4.93 -0.27
C ILE A 79 10.73 4.97 1.26
N ASP A 80 11.89 4.63 1.83
CA ASP A 80 12.23 4.87 3.23
C ASP A 80 13.60 5.58 3.27
N GLN A 81 13.71 6.64 4.06
CA GLN A 81 14.89 7.53 4.07
C GLN A 81 15.24 8.12 2.69
N GLY A 82 14.29 8.11 1.74
CA GLY A 82 14.50 8.57 0.36
C GLY A 82 15.04 7.50 -0.59
N ALA A 83 15.17 6.25 -0.14
CA ALA A 83 15.67 5.14 -0.95
C ALA A 83 14.62 4.03 -1.12
N ASP A 84 14.57 3.46 -2.32
CA ASP A 84 13.64 2.41 -2.74
C ASP A 84 14.07 1.00 -2.31
N ASP A 85 15.35 0.81 -1.98
CA ASP A 85 16.00 -0.48 -1.73
C ASP A 85 16.19 -0.81 -0.24
N THR A 86 15.73 0.07 0.66
CA THR A 86 15.72 -0.23 2.10
C THR A 86 14.81 -1.42 2.41
N THR A 87 15.11 -2.14 3.49
CA THR A 87 14.33 -3.32 3.91
C THR A 87 12.83 -3.03 4.04
N ASN A 88 12.47 -1.87 4.60
CA ASN A 88 11.07 -1.48 4.78
C ASN A 88 10.40 -1.13 3.44
N ALA A 89 11.07 -0.35 2.58
CA ALA A 89 10.54 0.01 1.26
C ALA A 89 10.32 -1.23 0.38
N VAL A 90 11.32 -2.11 0.32
CA VAL A 90 11.23 -3.40 -0.40
C VAL A 90 10.09 -4.25 0.16
N SER A 91 9.98 -4.39 1.48
CA SER A 91 8.94 -5.20 2.11
C SER A 91 7.53 -4.70 1.79
N ILE A 92 7.29 -3.39 1.86
CA ILE A 92 5.99 -2.77 1.54
C ILE A 92 5.68 -2.87 0.05
N ARG A 93 6.67 -2.64 -0.82
CA ARG A 93 6.50 -2.76 -2.27
C ARG A 93 6.12 -4.20 -2.66
N SER A 94 6.87 -5.18 -2.19
CA SER A 94 6.58 -6.60 -2.43
C SER A 94 5.25 -7.05 -1.84
N PHE A 95 4.82 -6.45 -0.72
CA PHE A 95 3.49 -6.69 -0.17
C PHE A 95 2.37 -6.24 -1.15
N PHE A 96 2.48 -5.07 -1.76
CA PHE A 96 1.49 -4.59 -2.73
C PHE A 96 1.59 -5.28 -4.09
N GLU A 97 2.79 -5.64 -4.55
CA GLU A 97 2.96 -6.49 -5.74
C GLU A 97 2.20 -7.81 -5.55
N LYS A 98 2.31 -8.43 -4.38
CA LYS A 98 1.64 -9.70 -4.06
C LYS A 98 0.13 -9.58 -3.86
N THR A 99 -0.34 -8.49 -3.23
CA THR A 99 -1.75 -8.38 -2.79
C THR A 99 -2.62 -7.54 -3.72
N ALA A 100 -2.03 -6.73 -4.59
CA ALA A 100 -2.74 -5.83 -5.49
C ALA A 100 -2.31 -6.01 -6.97
N ALA A 101 -1.17 -6.64 -7.25
CA ALA A 101 -0.62 -6.82 -8.59
C ALA A 101 -0.52 -5.49 -9.39
N VAL A 102 -0.30 -4.38 -8.68
CA VAL A 102 -0.12 -3.05 -9.26
C VAL A 102 1.29 -2.89 -9.82
N LYS A 103 1.45 -1.97 -10.78
CA LYS A 103 2.79 -1.62 -11.28
C LYS A 103 3.59 -0.95 -10.17
N THR A 104 4.90 -1.15 -10.18
CA THR A 104 5.82 -0.47 -9.27
C THR A 104 6.91 0.25 -10.05
N THR A 105 7.41 1.34 -9.49
CA THR A 105 8.49 2.14 -10.11
C THR A 105 9.39 2.75 -9.04
N GLU A 106 10.66 2.96 -9.41
CA GLU A 106 11.60 3.77 -8.65
C GLU A 106 11.67 5.22 -9.18
N ASN A 107 11.02 5.51 -10.31
CA ASN A 107 10.98 6.86 -10.87
C ASN A 107 9.81 7.65 -10.27
N THR A 108 10.12 8.73 -9.55
CA THR A 108 9.11 9.60 -8.94
C THR A 108 8.11 10.14 -9.96
N ALA A 109 8.51 10.45 -11.19
CA ALA A 109 7.63 11.04 -12.19
C ALA A 109 6.59 10.06 -12.75
N GLU A 110 6.82 8.75 -12.63
CA GLU A 110 5.95 7.69 -13.15
C GLU A 110 4.93 7.19 -12.11
N ALA A 111 5.14 7.51 -10.83
CA ALA A 111 4.28 7.03 -9.76
C ALA A 111 2.95 7.81 -9.72
N SER A 112 1.83 7.10 -9.55
CA SER A 112 0.54 7.72 -9.19
C SER A 112 0.38 7.80 -7.67
N ILE A 113 0.94 6.84 -6.93
CA ILE A 113 1.01 6.87 -5.47
C ILE A 113 2.45 6.67 -5.02
N ILE A 114 2.90 7.52 -4.09
CA ILE A 114 4.21 7.44 -3.46
C ILE A 114 3.98 7.23 -1.96
N GLN A 115 4.36 6.06 -1.43
CA GLN A 115 4.38 5.83 0.01
C GLN A 115 5.79 6.11 0.54
N THR A 116 5.90 7.01 1.50
CA THR A 116 7.19 7.49 2.00
C THR A 116 7.31 7.40 3.52
N ARG A 117 8.54 7.15 3.97
CA ARG A 117 8.96 7.35 5.35
C ARG A 117 10.12 8.36 5.41
N HIS A 118 9.92 9.42 6.17
CA HIS A 118 10.88 10.49 6.52
C HIS A 118 11.35 11.43 5.41
N ARG A 119 11.00 11.22 4.13
CA ARG A 119 11.45 12.08 3.03
C ARG A 119 10.33 12.49 2.08
N ILE A 120 10.54 13.62 1.43
CA ILE A 120 9.81 14.02 0.22
C ILE A 120 10.79 13.82 -0.94
N PRO A 121 10.35 13.30 -2.10
CA PRO A 121 11.21 13.25 -3.27
C PRO A 121 11.71 14.65 -3.67
N GLU A 122 12.96 14.75 -4.13
CA GLU A 122 13.50 16.00 -4.66
C GLU A 122 12.88 16.38 -6.01
N THR A 123 12.52 15.36 -6.81
CA THR A 123 11.75 15.54 -8.04
C THR A 123 10.39 16.17 -7.69
N PRO A 124 10.03 17.32 -8.30
CA PRO A 124 8.74 17.96 -8.05
C PRO A 124 7.57 17.02 -8.33
N LEU A 125 6.58 17.05 -7.45
CA LEU A 125 5.34 16.30 -7.61
C LEU A 125 4.39 17.00 -8.57
N ASN A 126 3.52 16.23 -9.23
CA ASN A 126 2.45 16.75 -10.07
C ASN A 126 1.05 16.51 -9.47
N GLU A 127 0.05 17.17 -10.05
CA GLU A 127 -1.34 17.18 -9.56
C GLU A 127 -2.03 15.80 -9.51
N ASN A 128 -1.52 14.83 -10.26
CA ASN A 128 -2.10 13.48 -10.33
C ASN A 128 -1.42 12.49 -9.37
N GLN A 129 -0.53 12.96 -8.50
CA GLN A 129 0.19 12.11 -7.56
C GLN A 129 -0.35 12.24 -6.13
N ILE A 130 -0.42 11.09 -5.43
CA ILE A 130 -0.75 11.04 -4.01
C ILE A 130 0.51 10.67 -3.23
N LEU A 131 0.94 11.53 -2.31
CA LEU A 131 2.02 11.24 -1.37
C LEU A 131 1.45 10.79 -0.02
N VAL A 132 1.77 9.56 0.38
CA VAL A 132 1.31 8.95 1.64
C VAL A 132 2.48 8.85 2.63
N TYR A 133 2.41 9.57 3.74
CA TYR A 133 3.43 9.56 4.79
C TYR A 133 3.20 8.47 5.83
N GLN A 134 4.26 7.78 6.22
CA GLN A 134 4.30 6.97 7.44
C GLN A 134 4.62 7.87 8.64
N VAL A 135 3.68 7.95 9.60
CA VAL A 135 3.77 8.85 10.76
C VAL A 135 3.76 8.03 12.06
N PRO A 136 4.82 8.11 12.88
CA PRO A 136 4.88 7.37 14.16
C PRO A 136 4.09 8.05 15.27
N ILE A 137 4.07 9.39 15.30
CA ILE A 137 3.36 10.21 16.28
C ILE A 137 2.58 11.28 15.49
N PRO A 138 1.24 11.20 15.47
CA PRO A 138 0.40 12.10 14.68
C PRO A 138 0.19 13.48 15.32
#